data_AF-A0A9P8MPP6-F1
#
_entry.id   AF-A0A9P8MPP6-F1
#
_cell.length_a   1.000
_cell.length_b   1.000
_cell.length_c   1.000
_cell.angle_alpha   90.00
_cell.angle_beta   90.00
_cell.angle_gamma   90.00
#
_symmetry.space_group_name_H-M   'P 1'
#
loop_
_entity.id
_entity.type
_entity.pdbx_description
1 polymer ?
#
loop_
_entity_poly.entity_id
_entity_poly.type
_entity_poly.pdbx_seq_one_letter_code
_entity_poly.pdbx_strand_id
1 'polypeptide(L)'
;MSSALDLDGSSKGTVLNGPCDWKQWISIIKKFATSHSLWDFLDPAVKEGISPSRILHTQYRSKLQGYRDQVKALASLQQHIVKTIGNYYSTIAEEHDVAKQLALLQARVAPTDWALEREVVQRYRSTLQSPNRTKIEAWVTQWQKVLTEAKQLGLPDVQDLRPTQDFLQAVSSINAPFTDYWVNKMEDEAVFGKPDWKTDFPDGIKISEIFERAHRIKAANNSKGSFGAAFQGKGEKSERKEDKPKWSSSKNADGVPMCVCGEYHRFVDCFYLIKSARPDGWTPDQKVEKKIKEILDSIHGQRR
;
A
#
# COMPACT_ATOMS: atom_id res chain seq x y z
N MET A 1 -32.54 -43.31 -37.49
CA MET A 1 -31.89 -44.47 -38.13
C MET A 1 -30.96 -43.93 -39.20
N SER A 2 -29.67 -43.82 -38.89
CA SER A 2 -28.66 -43.30 -39.83
C SER A 2 -27.75 -44.47 -40.18
N SER A 3 -27.92 -45.00 -41.39
CA SER A 3 -27.09 -46.09 -41.90
C SER A 3 -25.65 -45.61 -42.00
N ALA A 4 -24.74 -46.22 -41.23
CA ALA A 4 -23.32 -46.13 -41.48
C ALA A 4 -23.08 -46.79 -42.84
N LEU A 5 -22.73 -46.02 -43.86
CA LEU A 5 -22.19 -46.57 -45.10
C LEU A 5 -20.78 -47.05 -44.77
N ASP A 6 -20.66 -48.34 -44.48
CA ASP A 6 -19.36 -48.99 -44.26
C ASP A 6 -18.49 -48.78 -45.50
N LEU A 7 -17.25 -48.31 -45.28
CA LEU A 7 -16.23 -48.12 -46.32
C LEU A 7 -15.85 -49.42 -47.06
N ASP A 8 -16.32 -50.56 -46.58
CA ASP A 8 -16.06 -51.89 -47.13
C ASP A 8 -17.02 -52.31 -48.27
N GLY A 9 -18.09 -51.54 -48.52
CA GLY A 9 -19.23 -52.06 -49.29
C GLY A 9 -19.10 -52.15 -50.81
N SER A 10 -18.16 -51.46 -51.49
CA SER A 10 -18.22 -51.43 -52.97
C SER A 10 -16.93 -51.13 -53.76
N SER A 11 -15.73 -51.27 -53.22
CA SER A 11 -14.54 -51.27 -54.09
C SER A 11 -13.47 -52.20 -53.57
N LYS A 12 -13.14 -53.21 -54.38
CA LYS A 12 -11.88 -53.96 -54.28
C LYS A 12 -10.76 -52.96 -53.96
N GLY A 13 -10.18 -53.12 -52.77
CA GLY A 13 -9.30 -52.13 -52.16
C GLY A 13 -8.18 -51.71 -53.09
N THR A 14 -8.24 -50.49 -53.60
CA THR A 14 -7.03 -49.76 -53.95
C THR A 14 -6.32 -49.46 -52.64
N VAL A 15 -5.50 -50.41 -52.20
CA VAL A 15 -4.51 -50.17 -51.16
C VAL A 15 -3.45 -49.26 -51.77
N LEU A 16 -3.12 -48.16 -51.09
CA LEU A 16 -2.14 -47.19 -51.56
C LEU A 16 -0.73 -47.81 -51.47
N ASN A 17 -0.32 -48.56 -52.50
CA ASN A 17 0.95 -49.28 -52.53
C ASN A 17 2.05 -48.51 -53.29
N GLY A 18 1.68 -47.54 -54.12
CA GLY A 18 2.63 -46.64 -54.79
C GLY A 18 2.01 -45.32 -55.28
N PRO A 19 2.85 -44.39 -55.80
CA PRO A 19 2.41 -43.06 -56.24
C PRO A 19 1.34 -43.09 -57.34
N CYS A 20 1.32 -44.14 -58.17
CA CYS A 20 0.34 -44.33 -59.24
C CYS A 20 -1.08 -44.55 -58.69
N ASP A 21 -1.20 -45.12 -57.49
CA ASP A 21 -2.49 -45.47 -56.85
C ASP A 21 -3.14 -44.25 -56.19
N TRP A 22 -2.38 -43.18 -55.96
CA TRP A 22 -2.82 -41.97 -55.26
C TRP A 22 -4.10 -41.40 -55.85
N LYS A 23 -4.15 -41.24 -57.19
CA LYS A 23 -5.29 -40.62 -57.88
C LYS A 23 -6.58 -41.42 -57.72
N GLN A 24 -6.49 -42.74 -57.74
CA GLN A 24 -7.65 -43.62 -57.61
C GLN A 24 -8.11 -43.70 -56.16
N TRP A 25 -7.15 -43.83 -55.23
CA TRP A 25 -7.40 -43.87 -53.79
C TRP A 25 -8.02 -42.57 -53.26
N ILE A 26 -7.43 -41.41 -53.59
CA ILE A 26 -7.93 -40.10 -53.14
C ILE A 26 -9.32 -39.79 -53.75
N SER A 27 -9.64 -40.34 -54.92
CA SER A 27 -10.95 -40.20 -55.56
C SER A 27 -12.05 -40.99 -54.83
N ILE A 28 -11.73 -42.16 -54.27
CA ILE A 28 -12.66 -42.93 -53.45
C ILE A 28 -12.95 -42.17 -52.14
N ILE A 29 -11.90 -41.68 -51.48
CA ILE A 29 -12.04 -40.86 -50.27
C ILE A 29 -12.80 -39.57 -50.60
N LYS A 30 -12.55 -38.95 -51.77
CA LYS A 30 -13.29 -37.79 -52.26
C LYS A 30 -14.77 -38.06 -52.36
N LYS A 31 -15.17 -39.15 -53.01
CA LYS A 31 -16.59 -39.52 -53.15
C LYS A 31 -17.24 -39.75 -51.80
N PHE A 32 -16.57 -40.47 -50.90
CA PHE A 32 -17.09 -40.75 -49.56
C PHE A 32 -17.24 -39.47 -48.74
N ALA A 33 -16.20 -38.66 -48.67
CA ALA A 33 -16.22 -37.40 -47.96
C ALA A 33 -17.22 -36.41 -48.57
N THR A 34 -17.39 -36.36 -49.89
CA THR A 34 -18.38 -35.50 -50.55
C THR A 34 -19.79 -35.93 -50.17
N SER A 35 -20.05 -37.24 -50.05
CA SER A 35 -21.35 -37.78 -49.61
C SER A 35 -21.73 -37.37 -48.19
N HIS A 36 -20.73 -37.11 -47.33
CA HIS A 36 -20.94 -36.60 -45.97
C HIS A 36 -20.74 -35.08 -45.86
N SER A 37 -20.58 -34.39 -47.00
CA SER A 37 -20.24 -32.96 -47.07
C SER A 37 -18.95 -32.60 -46.31
N LEU A 38 -18.01 -33.54 -46.18
CA LEU A 38 -16.74 -33.41 -45.49
C LEU A 38 -15.54 -33.16 -46.43
N TRP A 39 -15.70 -33.33 -47.74
CA TRP A 39 -14.57 -33.21 -48.68
C TRP A 39 -13.97 -31.81 -48.72
N ASP A 40 -14.81 -30.78 -48.62
CA ASP A 40 -14.38 -29.37 -48.58
C ASP A 40 -13.48 -29.04 -47.37
N PHE A 41 -13.43 -29.93 -46.38
CA PHE A 41 -12.62 -29.80 -45.17
C PHE A 41 -11.31 -30.59 -45.22
N LEU A 42 -11.22 -31.61 -46.10
CA LEU A 42 -10.12 -32.58 -46.18
C LEU A 42 -9.29 -32.44 -47.45
N ASP A 43 -9.67 -31.53 -48.36
CA ASP A 43 -9.01 -31.40 -49.66
C ASP A 43 -7.52 -31.02 -49.51
N PRO A 44 -6.58 -31.93 -49.84
CA PRO A 44 -5.15 -31.70 -49.72
C PRO A 44 -4.61 -30.66 -50.71
N ALA A 45 -5.40 -30.29 -51.72
CA ALA A 45 -5.00 -29.36 -52.78
C ALA A 45 -5.26 -27.89 -52.43
N VAL A 46 -6.01 -27.60 -51.36
CA VAL A 46 -6.25 -26.22 -50.91
C VAL A 46 -5.00 -25.70 -50.20
N LYS A 47 -4.11 -25.05 -50.97
CA LYS A 47 -3.00 -24.25 -50.45
C LYS A 47 -3.57 -23.11 -49.59
N GLU A 48 -3.20 -23.13 -48.31
CA GLU A 48 -3.37 -22.08 -47.30
C GLU A 48 -4.42 -21.00 -47.60
N GLY A 49 -5.66 -21.28 -47.25
CA GLY A 49 -6.74 -20.29 -47.20
C GLY A 49 -7.82 -20.80 -46.25
N ILE A 50 -7.98 -20.14 -45.11
CA ILE A 50 -8.86 -20.59 -44.02
C ILE A 50 -10.30 -20.68 -44.56
N SER A 51 -10.79 -21.91 -44.77
CA SER A 51 -12.16 -22.16 -45.26
C SER A 51 -13.20 -21.42 -44.38
N PRO A 52 -14.18 -20.71 -44.98
CA PRO A 52 -15.23 -20.00 -44.23
C PRO A 52 -15.92 -20.86 -43.17
N SER A 53 -16.07 -22.17 -43.40
CA SER A 53 -16.63 -23.11 -42.42
C SER A 53 -15.73 -23.34 -41.21
N ARG A 54 -14.40 -23.32 -41.39
CA ARG A 54 -13.44 -23.33 -40.26
C ARG A 54 -13.55 -22.04 -39.45
N ILE A 55 -13.72 -20.89 -40.11
CA ILE A 55 -13.93 -19.59 -39.46
C ILE A 55 -15.24 -19.59 -38.66
N LEU A 56 -16.33 -20.10 -39.25
CA LEU A 56 -17.63 -20.19 -38.56
C LEU A 56 -17.59 -21.14 -37.36
N HIS A 57 -16.92 -22.30 -37.48
CA HIS A 57 -16.78 -23.25 -36.38
C HIS A 57 -15.90 -22.70 -35.26
N THR A 58 -14.80 -21.99 -35.57
CA THR A 58 -13.98 -21.33 -34.54
C THR A 58 -14.71 -20.17 -33.88
N GLN A 59 -15.48 -19.37 -34.63
CA GLN A 59 -16.35 -18.33 -34.08
C GLN A 59 -17.44 -18.90 -33.16
N TYR A 60 -18.10 -19.99 -33.57
CA TYR A 60 -19.09 -20.67 -32.75
C TYR A 60 -18.48 -21.23 -31.47
N ARG A 61 -17.32 -21.90 -31.57
CA ARG A 61 -16.59 -22.42 -30.41
C ARG A 61 -16.15 -21.30 -29.46
N SER A 62 -15.68 -20.18 -30.00
CA SER A 62 -15.30 -18.99 -29.21
C SER A 62 -16.50 -18.38 -28.49
N LYS A 63 -17.65 -18.26 -29.17
CA LYS A 63 -18.92 -17.79 -28.55
C LYS A 63 -19.43 -18.73 -27.45
N LEU A 64 -19.41 -20.04 -27.71
CA LEU A 64 -19.73 -21.07 -26.70
C LEU A 64 -18.80 -21.01 -25.49
N GLN A 65 -17.51 -20.78 -25.73
CA GLN A 65 -16.53 -20.62 -24.66
C GLN A 65 -16.84 -19.36 -23.83
N GLY A 66 -17.12 -18.24 -24.48
CA GLY A 66 -17.56 -17.01 -23.79
C GLY A 66 -18.82 -17.22 -22.95
N TYR A 67 -19.83 -17.93 -23.48
CA TYR A 67 -21.03 -18.27 -22.72
C TYR A 67 -20.72 -19.17 -21.51
N ARG A 68 -19.87 -20.20 -21.69
CA ARG A 68 -19.44 -21.08 -20.60
C ARG A 68 -18.68 -20.30 -19.52
N ASP A 69 -17.84 -19.36 -19.92
CA ASP A 69 -17.07 -18.54 -18.99
C ASP A 69 -17.98 -17.57 -18.23
N GLN A 70 -18.99 -16.99 -18.89
CA GLN A 70 -20.05 -16.21 -18.23
C GLN A 70 -20.82 -17.03 -17.20
N VAL A 71 -21.23 -18.26 -17.53
CA VAL A 71 -21.93 -19.15 -16.59
C VAL A 71 -21.06 -19.49 -15.38
N LYS A 72 -19.77 -19.78 -15.60
CA LYS A 72 -18.81 -19.99 -14.50
C LYS A 72 -18.64 -18.73 -13.63
N ALA A 73 -18.57 -17.56 -14.25
CA ALA A 73 -18.46 -16.29 -13.55
C ALA A 73 -19.71 -16.01 -12.69
N LEU A 74 -20.90 -16.28 -13.22
CA LEU A 74 -22.16 -16.17 -12.47
C LEU A 74 -22.19 -17.13 -11.27
N ALA A 75 -21.80 -18.38 -11.44
CA ALA A 75 -21.71 -19.32 -10.32
C ALA A 75 -20.69 -18.88 -9.26
N SER A 76 -19.54 -18.34 -9.69
CA SER A 76 -18.53 -17.79 -8.77
C SER A 76 -19.05 -16.56 -8.02
N LEU A 77 -19.79 -15.69 -8.70
CA LEU A 77 -20.44 -14.51 -8.12
C LEU A 77 -21.48 -14.93 -7.07
N GLN A 78 -22.31 -15.94 -7.38
CA GLN A 78 -23.29 -16.48 -6.44
C GLN A 78 -22.62 -17.03 -5.17
N GLN A 79 -21.52 -17.77 -5.32
CA GLN A 79 -20.75 -18.25 -4.16
C GLN A 79 -20.18 -17.09 -3.33
N HIS A 80 -19.69 -16.04 -3.97
CA HIS A 80 -19.18 -14.86 -3.29
C HIS A 80 -20.29 -14.12 -2.51
N ILE A 81 -21.45 -13.95 -3.13
CA ILE A 81 -22.67 -13.39 -2.54
C ILE A 81 -23.06 -14.19 -1.30
N VAL A 82 -23.27 -15.51 -1.41
CA VAL A 82 -23.65 -16.36 -0.26
C VAL A 82 -22.61 -16.31 0.86
N LYS A 83 -21.31 -16.27 0.53
CA LYS A 83 -20.23 -16.19 1.53
C LYS A 83 -20.17 -14.85 2.27
N THR A 84 -20.63 -13.76 1.67
CA THR A 84 -20.49 -12.39 2.20
C THR A 84 -21.74 -11.87 2.94
N ILE A 85 -22.90 -12.48 2.70
CA ILE A 85 -24.21 -11.96 3.15
C ILE A 85 -24.53 -12.18 4.64
N GLY A 86 -23.74 -13.00 5.36
CA GLY A 86 -23.86 -13.16 6.81
C GLY A 86 -25.30 -13.45 7.27
N ASN A 87 -25.85 -12.57 8.13
CA ASN A 87 -27.18 -12.75 8.73
C ASN A 87 -28.36 -12.65 7.75
N TYR A 88 -28.16 -12.12 6.54
CA TYR A 88 -29.23 -11.94 5.56
C TYR A 88 -29.42 -13.15 4.62
N TYR A 89 -28.70 -14.25 4.85
CA TYR A 89 -28.75 -15.45 4.00
C TYR A 89 -30.17 -16.01 3.86
N SER A 90 -30.97 -15.98 4.94
CA SER A 90 -32.37 -16.43 4.93
C SER A 90 -33.25 -15.69 3.92
N THR A 91 -32.86 -14.47 3.51
CA THR A 91 -33.60 -13.67 2.51
C THR A 91 -33.43 -14.20 1.08
N ILE A 92 -32.32 -14.90 0.81
CA ILE A 92 -31.95 -15.38 -0.53
C ILE A 92 -31.93 -16.91 -0.63
N ALA A 93 -32.26 -17.63 0.45
CA ALA A 93 -32.08 -19.08 0.55
C ALA A 93 -32.93 -19.87 -0.47
N GLU A 94 -34.11 -19.36 -0.83
CA GLU A 94 -35.05 -20.01 -1.76
C GLU A 94 -34.85 -19.59 -3.23
N GLU A 95 -34.03 -18.56 -3.48
CA GLU A 95 -33.85 -18.01 -4.83
C GLU A 95 -32.51 -18.48 -5.42
N HIS A 96 -32.52 -18.89 -6.69
CA HIS A 96 -31.33 -19.41 -7.38
C HIS A 96 -30.81 -18.51 -8.49
N ASP A 97 -31.59 -17.50 -8.89
CA ASP A 97 -31.17 -16.48 -9.84
C ASP A 97 -30.41 -15.34 -9.13
N VAL A 98 -29.15 -15.12 -9.54
CA VAL A 98 -28.26 -14.09 -8.97
C VAL A 98 -28.87 -12.70 -9.07
N ALA A 99 -29.56 -12.38 -10.17
CA ALA A 99 -30.16 -11.06 -10.35
C ALA A 99 -31.28 -10.80 -9.34
N LYS A 100 -32.13 -11.81 -9.10
CA LYS A 100 -33.20 -11.73 -8.10
C LYS A 100 -32.66 -11.74 -6.67
N GLN A 101 -31.62 -12.54 -6.39
CA GLN A 101 -30.94 -12.50 -5.10
C GLN A 101 -30.45 -11.08 -4.78
N LEU A 102 -29.80 -10.41 -5.74
CA LEU A 102 -29.34 -9.02 -5.58
C LEU A 102 -30.49 -8.03 -5.42
N ALA A 103 -31.58 -8.19 -6.17
CA ALA A 103 -32.76 -7.32 -6.03
C ALA A 103 -33.42 -7.46 -4.65
N LEU A 104 -33.53 -8.68 -4.12
CA LEU A 104 -34.07 -8.94 -2.78
C LEU A 104 -33.18 -8.34 -1.68
N LEU A 105 -31.86 -8.47 -1.82
CA LEU A 105 -30.90 -7.86 -0.90
C LEU A 105 -30.95 -6.35 -0.95
N GLN A 106 -31.02 -5.77 -2.14
CA GLN A 106 -31.16 -4.33 -2.32
C GLN A 106 -32.45 -3.84 -1.66
N ALA A 107 -33.59 -4.50 -1.89
CA ALA A 107 -34.85 -4.11 -1.28
C ALA A 107 -34.85 -4.18 0.26
N ARG A 108 -34.08 -5.09 0.85
CA ARG A 108 -34.05 -5.31 2.31
C ARG A 108 -32.98 -4.53 3.05
N VAL A 109 -31.82 -4.35 2.45
CA VAL A 109 -30.59 -3.89 3.13
C VAL A 109 -30.04 -2.62 2.51
N ALA A 110 -30.44 -2.24 1.29
CA ALA A 110 -29.96 -0.98 0.72
C ALA A 110 -30.38 0.18 1.63
N PRO A 111 -29.43 1.01 2.09
CA PRO A 111 -29.77 2.18 2.86
C PRO A 111 -30.61 3.10 1.97
N THR A 112 -31.70 3.62 2.53
CA THR A 112 -32.44 4.72 1.88
C THR A 112 -31.50 5.92 1.73
N ASP A 113 -31.67 6.74 0.69
CA ASP A 113 -30.87 7.95 0.46
C ASP A 113 -30.76 8.81 1.73
N TRP A 114 -31.86 9.00 2.45
CA TRP A 114 -31.88 9.71 3.73
C TRP A 114 -31.08 9.02 4.84
N ALA A 115 -31.14 7.69 4.92
CA ALA A 115 -30.40 6.93 5.92
C ALA A 115 -28.88 6.99 5.63
N LEU A 116 -28.49 6.89 4.36
CA LEU A 116 -27.12 7.07 3.90
C LEU A 116 -26.60 8.48 4.22
N GLU A 117 -27.38 9.52 3.88
CA GLU A 117 -27.05 10.91 4.17
C GLU A 117 -26.84 11.12 5.68
N ARG A 118 -27.77 10.64 6.51
CA ARG A 118 -27.69 10.74 7.97
C ARG A 118 -26.48 10.00 8.53
N GLU A 119 -26.17 8.82 8.03
CA GLU A 119 -25.00 8.04 8.47
C GLU A 119 -23.70 8.77 8.14
N VAL A 120 -23.57 9.31 6.92
CA VAL A 120 -22.39 10.04 6.49
C VAL A 120 -22.22 11.34 7.28
N VAL A 121 -23.31 12.08 7.52
CA VAL A 121 -23.30 13.27 8.41
C VAL A 121 -22.87 12.89 9.82
N GLN A 122 -23.37 11.79 10.37
CA GLN A 122 -22.98 11.34 11.70
C GLN A 122 -21.50 10.95 11.76
N ARG A 123 -21.00 10.22 10.75
CA ARG A 123 -19.57 9.89 10.63
C ARG A 123 -18.73 11.16 10.50
N TYR A 124 -19.17 12.15 9.72
CA TYR A 124 -18.46 13.42 9.56
C TYR A 124 -18.41 14.22 10.87
N ARG A 125 -19.53 14.34 11.59
CA ARG A 125 -19.56 15.00 12.90
C ARG A 125 -18.68 14.30 13.93
N SER A 126 -18.56 12.98 13.86
CA SER A 126 -17.66 12.24 14.75
C SER A 126 -16.19 12.56 14.50
N THR A 127 -15.83 12.89 13.25
CA THR A 127 -14.46 13.27 12.90
C THR A 127 -14.13 14.73 13.24
N LEU A 128 -15.11 15.58 13.56
CA LEU A 128 -14.88 16.95 14.07
C LEU A 128 -14.26 16.98 15.48
N GLN A 129 -14.40 15.89 16.23
CA GLN A 129 -13.83 15.77 17.57
C GLN A 129 -12.31 15.64 17.50
N SER A 130 -11.62 16.17 18.51
CA SER A 130 -10.16 16.12 18.55
C SER A 130 -9.62 14.69 18.44
N PRO A 131 -8.65 14.43 17.56
CA PRO A 131 -8.09 13.10 17.37
C PRO A 131 -7.35 12.61 18.62
N ASN A 132 -7.28 11.30 18.80
CA ASN A 132 -6.36 10.73 19.76
C ASN A 132 -4.92 10.92 19.26
N ARG A 133 -4.04 11.50 20.10
CA ARG A 133 -2.62 11.76 19.80
C ARG A 133 -1.84 10.53 19.32
N THR A 134 -2.26 9.33 19.70
CA THR A 134 -1.60 8.07 19.30
C THR A 134 -2.09 7.52 17.96
N LYS A 135 -3.25 7.96 17.48
CA LYS A 135 -3.92 7.43 16.28
C LYS A 135 -4.20 8.52 15.24
N ILE A 136 -3.32 9.51 15.15
CA ILE A 136 -3.49 10.68 14.28
C ILE A 136 -3.56 10.27 12.81
N GLU A 137 -2.64 9.42 12.33
CA GLU A 137 -2.61 8.97 10.93
C GLU A 137 -3.90 8.23 10.55
N ALA A 138 -4.33 7.28 11.39
CA ALA A 138 -5.58 6.55 11.19
C ALA A 138 -6.81 7.47 11.19
N TRP A 139 -6.81 8.50 12.06
CA TRP A 139 -7.87 9.50 12.06
C TRP A 139 -7.86 10.38 10.80
N VAL A 140 -6.68 10.79 10.30
CA VAL A 140 -6.56 11.55 9.04
C VAL A 140 -7.09 10.72 7.86
N THR A 141 -6.74 9.45 7.76
CA THR A 141 -7.27 8.56 6.71
C THR A 141 -8.79 8.43 6.80
N GLN A 142 -9.34 8.27 8.02
CA GLN A 142 -10.78 8.22 8.23
C GLN A 142 -11.47 9.53 7.86
N TRP A 143 -10.89 10.67 8.24
CA TRP A 143 -11.35 12.01 7.86
C TRP A 143 -11.42 12.16 6.34
N GLN A 144 -10.35 11.85 5.62
CA GLN A 144 -10.30 11.94 4.14
C GLN A 144 -11.34 11.04 3.46
N LYS A 145 -11.53 9.83 3.98
CA LYS A 145 -12.54 8.90 3.48
C LYS A 145 -13.95 9.47 3.63
N VAL A 146 -14.31 9.89 4.84
CA VAL A 146 -15.65 10.44 5.13
C VAL A 146 -15.88 11.74 4.36
N LEU A 147 -14.86 12.59 4.23
CA LEU A 147 -14.94 13.83 3.46
C LEU A 147 -15.20 13.55 1.96
N THR A 148 -14.57 12.53 1.40
CA THR A 148 -14.81 12.13 0.00
C THR A 148 -16.23 11.62 -0.21
N GLU A 149 -16.73 10.77 0.70
CA GLU A 149 -18.11 10.28 0.67
C GLU A 149 -19.13 11.43 0.83
N ALA A 150 -18.85 12.37 1.73
CA ALA A 150 -19.70 13.55 1.95
C ALA A 150 -19.73 14.50 0.75
N LYS A 151 -18.60 14.70 0.06
CA LYS A 151 -18.52 15.47 -1.20
C LYS A 151 -19.33 14.80 -2.31
N GLN A 152 -19.28 13.47 -2.42
CA GLN A 152 -20.05 12.71 -3.42
C GLN A 152 -21.56 12.85 -3.21
N LEU A 153 -22.01 12.94 -1.96
CA LEU A 153 -23.42 13.17 -1.61
C LEU A 153 -23.83 14.65 -1.67
N GLY A 154 -22.89 15.58 -1.92
CA GLY A 154 -23.20 17.01 -2.01
C GLY A 154 -23.64 17.64 -0.69
N LEU A 155 -23.19 17.12 0.46
CA LEU A 155 -23.62 17.61 1.77
C LEU A 155 -23.33 19.11 1.94
N PRO A 156 -24.26 19.91 2.49
CA PRO A 156 -24.08 21.35 2.68
C PRO A 156 -22.96 21.67 3.71
N ASP A 157 -22.71 20.75 4.64
CA ASP A 157 -21.66 20.87 5.65
C ASP A 157 -20.25 20.83 5.04
N VAL A 158 -20.10 20.25 3.85
CA VAL A 158 -18.81 19.96 3.21
C VAL A 158 -18.48 20.90 2.04
N GLN A 159 -19.27 21.96 1.88
CA GLN A 159 -19.07 22.95 0.82
C GLN A 159 -17.92 23.91 1.12
N ASP A 160 -17.30 24.42 0.05
CA ASP A 160 -16.21 25.39 0.07
C ASP A 160 -15.03 24.97 0.99
N LEU A 161 -14.60 25.88 1.85
CA LEU A 161 -13.50 25.73 2.80
C LEU A 161 -13.97 25.30 4.19
N ARG A 162 -15.26 24.98 4.38
CA ARG A 162 -15.76 24.49 5.68
C ARG A 162 -15.01 23.23 6.15
N PRO A 163 -14.74 22.22 5.28
CA PRO A 163 -13.92 21.09 5.68
C PRO A 163 -12.50 21.46 6.13
N THR A 164 -11.93 22.51 5.55
CA THR A 164 -10.61 23.00 5.93
C THR A 164 -10.64 23.62 7.33
N GLN A 165 -11.65 24.45 7.60
CA GLN A 165 -11.86 25.04 8.93
C GLN A 165 -12.11 23.97 10.00
N ASP A 166 -13.00 23.02 9.69
CA ASP A 166 -13.34 21.91 10.58
C ASP A 166 -12.14 21.02 10.90
N PHE A 167 -11.31 20.73 9.90
CA PHE A 167 -10.07 19.99 10.09
C PHE A 167 -9.11 20.74 11.03
N LEU A 168 -8.88 22.04 10.77
CA LEU A 168 -8.00 22.87 11.59
C LEU A 168 -8.52 22.97 13.04
N GLN A 169 -9.84 23.09 13.23
CA GLN A 169 -10.43 23.09 14.56
C GLN A 169 -10.19 21.77 15.28
N ALA A 170 -10.37 20.63 14.62
CA ALA A 170 -10.17 19.31 15.21
C ALA A 170 -8.72 19.06 15.65
N VAL A 171 -7.74 19.50 14.84
CA VAL A 171 -6.29 19.29 15.11
C VAL A 171 -5.65 20.35 16.01
N SER A 172 -6.38 21.41 16.38
CA SER A 172 -5.88 22.52 17.22
C SER A 172 -5.32 22.05 18.57
N SER A 173 -5.97 21.08 19.20
CA SER A 173 -5.55 20.49 20.50
C SER A 173 -4.26 19.65 20.41
N ILE A 174 -3.84 19.29 19.19
CA ILE A 174 -2.65 18.48 18.93
C ILE A 174 -1.48 19.37 18.50
N ASN A 175 -1.72 20.32 17.60
CA ASN A 175 -0.67 21.15 17.02
C ASN A 175 -1.16 22.58 16.76
N ALA A 176 -1.39 23.34 17.84
CA ALA A 176 -1.80 24.74 17.78
C ALA A 176 -0.94 25.61 16.83
N PRO A 177 0.41 25.53 16.83
CA PRO A 177 1.22 26.34 15.91
C PRO A 177 0.93 26.09 14.42
N PHE A 178 0.51 24.86 14.07
CA PHE A 178 0.09 24.56 12.70
C PHE A 178 -1.27 25.17 12.40
N THR A 179 -2.23 25.04 13.32
CA THR A 179 -3.58 25.55 13.09
C THR A 179 -3.60 27.06 13.02
N ASP A 180 -2.88 27.74 13.91
CA ASP A 180 -2.81 29.20 13.96
C ASP A 180 -2.22 29.76 12.66
N TYR A 181 -1.17 29.14 12.13
CA TYR A 181 -0.58 29.52 10.84
C TYR A 181 -1.60 29.43 9.69
N TRP A 182 -2.33 28.31 9.59
CA TRP A 182 -3.27 28.11 8.49
C TRP A 182 -4.57 28.90 8.63
N VAL A 183 -5.03 29.16 9.86
CA VAL A 183 -6.16 30.04 10.14
C VAL A 183 -5.81 31.48 9.75
N ASN A 184 -4.67 32.01 10.22
CA ASN A 184 -4.24 33.36 9.87
C ASN A 184 -4.04 33.51 8.36
N LYS A 185 -3.44 32.49 7.71
CA LYS A 185 -3.29 32.49 6.25
C LYS A 185 -4.64 32.49 5.52
N MET A 186 -5.65 31.81 6.05
CA MET A 186 -7.00 31.83 5.47
C MET A 186 -7.64 33.22 5.61
N GLU A 187 -7.46 33.88 6.75
CA GLU A 187 -7.92 35.25 6.96
C GLU A 187 -7.20 36.26 6.04
N ASP A 188 -5.88 36.13 5.89
CA ASP A 188 -5.09 36.98 4.99
C ASP A 188 -5.55 36.85 3.53
N GLU A 189 -5.79 35.63 3.04
CA GLU A 189 -6.31 35.40 1.68
C GLU A 189 -7.77 35.89 1.54
N ALA A 190 -8.56 35.86 2.61
CA ALA A 190 -9.92 36.40 2.58
C ALA A 190 -9.97 37.93 2.47
N VAL A 191 -9.00 38.62 3.08
CA VAL A 191 -8.93 40.09 3.11
C VAL A 191 -8.14 40.66 1.93
N PHE A 192 -7.02 40.04 1.59
CA PHE A 192 -6.05 40.56 0.62
C PHE A 192 -5.93 39.69 -0.65
N GLY A 193 -6.57 38.52 -0.67
CA GLY A 193 -6.50 37.60 -1.79
C GLY A 193 -7.34 38.02 -3.01
N LYS A 194 -7.20 37.24 -4.08
CA LYS A 194 -7.93 37.43 -5.35
C LYS A 194 -9.42 37.07 -5.18
N PRO A 195 -10.31 37.49 -6.09
CA PRO A 195 -11.75 37.17 -6.01
C PRO A 195 -12.06 35.66 -5.86
N ASP A 196 -11.22 34.81 -6.47
CA ASP A 196 -11.35 33.34 -6.44
C ASP A 196 -10.39 32.66 -5.44
N TRP A 197 -9.93 33.36 -4.41
CA TRP A 197 -8.94 32.82 -3.45
C TRP A 197 -9.38 31.49 -2.81
N LYS A 198 -10.70 31.26 -2.66
CA LYS A 198 -11.24 30.02 -2.10
C LYS A 198 -10.89 28.77 -2.91
N THR A 199 -10.75 28.87 -4.23
CA THR A 199 -10.39 27.73 -5.08
C THR A 199 -8.89 27.44 -5.05
N ASP A 200 -8.09 28.49 -4.82
CA ASP A 200 -6.64 28.41 -4.76
C ASP A 200 -6.16 27.91 -3.38
N PHE A 201 -6.95 28.15 -2.33
CA PHE A 201 -6.65 27.70 -0.99
C PHE A 201 -6.70 26.15 -0.85
N PRO A 202 -5.83 25.54 -0.02
CA PRO A 202 -5.89 24.11 0.22
C PRO A 202 -7.25 23.65 0.77
N ASP A 203 -7.89 22.72 0.05
CA ASP A 203 -9.13 22.09 0.49
C ASP A 203 -8.90 21.13 1.66
N GLY A 204 -9.99 20.63 2.26
CA GLY A 204 -9.94 19.76 3.44
C GLY A 204 -9.09 18.48 3.27
N ILE A 205 -8.85 18.02 2.04
CA ILE A 205 -7.96 16.90 1.74
C ILE A 205 -6.51 17.36 1.67
N LYS A 206 -6.22 18.43 0.91
CA LYS A 206 -4.85 18.97 0.81
C LYS A 206 -4.31 19.41 2.16
N ILE A 207 -5.13 20.07 2.98
CA ILE A 207 -4.70 20.52 4.32
C ILE A 207 -4.35 19.32 5.22
N SER A 208 -5.11 18.22 5.11
CA SER A 208 -4.87 17.03 5.91
C SER A 208 -3.58 16.31 5.50
N GLU A 209 -3.26 16.28 4.20
CA GLU A 209 -1.98 15.77 3.69
C GLU A 209 -0.79 16.64 4.11
N ILE A 210 -0.95 17.97 4.12
CA ILE A 210 0.09 18.88 4.61
C ILE A 210 0.31 18.65 6.11
N PHE A 211 -0.76 18.50 6.89
CA PHE A 211 -0.69 18.19 8.30
C PHE A 211 0.00 16.84 8.57
N GLU A 212 -0.37 15.78 7.85
CA GLU A 212 0.23 14.45 8.01
C GLU A 212 1.74 14.49 7.75
N ARG A 213 2.17 15.16 6.67
CA ARG A 213 3.60 15.37 6.37
C ARG A 213 4.31 16.14 7.48
N ALA A 214 3.74 17.24 7.95
CA ALA A 214 4.31 18.04 9.03
C ALA A 214 4.40 17.25 10.35
N HIS A 215 3.37 16.46 10.65
CA HIS A 215 3.29 15.62 11.84
C HIS A 215 4.35 14.51 11.80
N ARG A 216 4.49 13.83 10.67
CA ARG A 216 5.50 12.78 10.48
C ARG A 216 6.94 13.32 10.61
N ILE A 217 7.21 14.53 10.10
CA ILE A 217 8.52 15.18 10.26
C ILE A 217 8.82 15.49 11.73
N LYS A 218 7.84 16.03 12.48
CA LYS A 218 7.99 16.27 13.92
C LYS A 218 8.21 14.96 14.69
N ALA A 219 7.47 13.91 14.36
CA ALA A 219 7.64 12.59 14.96
C ALA A 219 9.04 12.00 14.68
N ALA A 220 9.55 12.12 13.45
CA ALA A 220 10.88 11.68 13.07
C ALA A 220 12.01 12.47 13.76
N ASN A 221 11.80 13.78 13.99
CA ASN A 221 12.76 14.59 14.74
C ASN A 221 12.75 14.25 16.23
N ASN A 222 11.60 13.92 16.81
CA ASN A 222 11.53 13.41 18.19
C ASN A 222 12.10 11.99 18.32
N SER A 223 11.98 11.14 17.30
CA SER A 223 12.56 9.78 17.31
C SER A 223 14.08 9.75 17.16
N LYS A 224 14.71 10.85 16.70
CA LYS A 224 16.18 11.00 16.75
C LYS A 224 16.73 11.09 18.17
N GLY A 225 15.87 11.27 19.18
CA GLY A 225 16.21 11.11 20.59
C GLY A 225 16.18 9.66 21.12
N SER A 226 15.77 8.67 20.31
CA SER A 226 15.59 7.26 20.75
C SER A 226 16.32 6.22 19.89
N PHE A 227 17.17 6.62 18.95
CA PHE A 227 18.04 5.69 18.19
C PHE A 227 19.32 5.35 18.97
N GLY A 228 19.15 4.73 20.15
CA GLY A 228 20.22 4.08 20.91
C GLY A 228 20.07 2.57 21.06
N ALA A 229 18.94 1.98 20.64
CA ALA A 229 18.57 0.60 20.98
C ALA A 229 18.44 -0.38 19.80
N ALA A 230 18.81 0.01 18.57
CA ALA A 230 18.61 -0.83 17.37
C ALA A 230 19.90 -1.12 16.58
N PHE A 231 21.04 -1.20 17.26
CA PHE A 231 22.17 -2.01 16.81
C PHE A 231 22.55 -2.97 17.94
N GLN A 232 21.60 -3.81 18.37
CA GLN A 232 21.95 -5.06 19.03
C GLN A 232 22.55 -5.99 17.99
N GLY A 233 23.80 -5.68 17.63
CA GLY A 233 24.71 -6.65 17.08
C GLY A 233 24.72 -7.84 18.03
N LYS A 234 24.39 -8.99 17.47
CA LYS A 234 24.43 -10.31 18.09
C LYS A 234 25.90 -10.58 18.45
N GLY A 235 26.33 -10.05 19.58
CA GLY A 235 27.65 -10.29 20.16
C GLY A 235 27.58 -11.56 20.99
N GLU A 236 28.18 -12.61 20.47
CA GLU A 236 28.53 -13.81 21.22
C GLU A 236 29.09 -13.44 22.61
N LYS A 237 28.73 -14.24 23.61
CA LYS A 237 29.37 -14.25 24.91
C LYS A 237 30.85 -14.58 24.73
N SER A 238 31.67 -13.56 24.52
CA SER A 238 33.10 -13.64 24.74
C SER A 238 33.36 -12.98 26.09
N GLU A 239 33.69 -13.80 27.07
CA GLU A 239 34.37 -13.37 28.29
C GLU A 239 35.73 -12.79 27.88
N ARG A 240 35.75 -11.50 27.51
CA ARG A 240 36.96 -10.70 27.47
C ARG A 240 36.83 -9.64 28.55
N LYS A 241 37.58 -9.85 29.64
CA LYS A 241 37.95 -8.78 30.57
C LYS A 241 38.81 -7.79 29.79
N GLU A 242 38.19 -6.81 29.15
CA GLU A 242 38.89 -5.61 28.68
C GLU A 242 38.96 -4.63 29.85
N ASP A 243 40.17 -4.45 30.37
CA ASP A 243 40.54 -3.39 31.32
C ASP A 243 40.38 -2.01 30.65
N LYS A 244 39.15 -1.50 30.58
CA LYS A 244 38.91 -0.12 30.16
C LYS A 244 39.35 0.83 31.29
N PRO A 245 40.08 1.92 30.99
CA PRO A 245 40.61 2.80 32.01
C PRO A 245 39.45 3.52 32.74
N LYS A 246 39.44 3.38 34.07
CA LYS A 246 38.33 3.76 34.99
C LYS A 246 37.87 5.22 34.93
N TRP A 247 38.63 6.11 34.29
CA TRP A 247 38.32 7.54 34.25
C TRP A 247 37.12 7.88 33.34
N SER A 248 36.83 7.08 32.31
CA SER A 248 35.83 7.47 31.28
C SER A 248 34.36 7.19 31.64
N SER A 249 34.09 6.38 32.66
CA SER A 249 32.71 5.95 32.99
C SER A 249 32.21 6.42 34.35
N SER A 250 33.05 7.07 35.16
CA SER A 250 32.67 7.55 36.50
C SER A 250 32.13 8.98 36.43
N LYS A 251 30.92 9.19 36.93
CA LYS A 251 30.29 10.52 37.10
C LYS A 251 30.09 10.81 38.58
N ASN A 252 30.22 12.06 38.98
CA ASN A 252 29.85 12.48 40.34
C ASN A 252 28.31 12.61 40.48
N ALA A 253 27.84 12.97 41.68
CA ALA A 253 26.41 13.11 41.99
C ALA A 253 25.69 14.13 41.09
N ASP A 254 26.42 15.13 40.56
CA ASP A 254 25.92 16.17 39.66
C ASP A 254 26.04 15.79 38.17
N GLY A 255 26.44 14.55 37.86
CA GLY A 255 26.55 14.03 36.50
C GLY A 255 27.79 14.50 35.73
N VAL A 256 28.74 15.16 36.38
CA VAL A 256 30.00 15.62 35.78
C VAL A 256 30.96 14.42 35.61
N PRO A 257 31.54 14.20 34.42
CA PRO A 257 32.45 13.09 34.19
C PRO A 257 33.82 13.33 34.86
N MET A 258 34.48 12.24 35.26
CA MET A 258 35.88 12.27 35.66
C MET A 258 36.77 12.51 34.43
N CYS A 259 37.75 13.40 34.55
CA CYS A 259 38.70 13.74 33.50
C CYS A 259 39.98 12.88 33.61
N VAL A 260 40.79 12.83 32.55
CA VAL A 260 42.09 12.09 32.50
C VAL A 260 43.03 12.52 33.64
N CYS A 261 42.93 13.78 34.07
CA CYS A 261 43.73 14.32 35.17
C CYS A 261 43.30 13.81 36.56
N GLY A 262 42.19 13.08 36.66
CA GLY A 262 41.66 12.51 37.91
C GLY A 262 40.55 13.33 38.59
N GLU A 263 40.33 14.57 38.14
CA GLU A 263 39.32 15.48 38.70
C GLU A 263 37.99 15.44 37.93
N TYR A 264 36.89 15.83 38.59
CA TYR A 264 35.56 15.88 37.97
C TYR A 264 35.30 17.22 37.30
N HIS A 265 35.57 17.31 36.00
CA HIS A 265 35.24 18.45 35.16
C HIS A 265 35.11 18.03 33.70
N ARG A 266 34.54 18.90 32.86
CA ARG A 266 34.50 18.65 31.41
C ARG A 266 35.90 18.82 30.83
N PHE A 267 36.20 18.07 29.78
CA PHE A 267 37.49 18.08 29.10
C PHE A 267 37.97 19.50 28.73
N VAL A 268 37.04 20.36 28.31
CA VAL A 268 37.28 21.77 27.92
C VAL A 268 37.78 22.66 29.05
N ASP A 269 37.50 22.27 30.29
CA ASP A 269 37.83 23.03 31.50
C ASP A 269 39.12 22.50 32.17
N CYS A 270 39.80 21.52 31.57
CA CYS A 270 40.98 20.86 32.16
C CYS A 270 42.28 21.67 31.96
N PHE A 271 42.85 22.19 33.04
CA PHE A 271 44.09 22.99 33.00
C PHE A 271 45.34 22.22 32.54
N TYR A 272 45.36 20.89 32.77
CA TYR A 272 46.46 20.03 32.33
C TYR A 272 46.44 19.75 30.83
N LEU A 273 45.24 19.64 30.24
CA LEU A 273 45.07 19.30 28.81
C LEU A 273 44.95 20.55 27.93
N ILE A 274 44.40 21.64 28.45
CA ILE A 274 44.11 22.87 27.69
C ILE A 274 44.86 24.05 28.30
N LYS A 275 45.80 24.60 27.53
CA LYS A 275 46.64 25.73 27.95
C LYS A 275 45.85 27.02 28.16
N SER A 276 44.80 27.25 27.36
CA SER A 276 43.97 28.46 27.40
C SER A 276 43.00 28.50 28.58
N ALA A 277 42.76 27.37 29.25
CA ALA A 277 41.91 27.31 30.43
C ALA A 277 42.68 27.66 31.72
N ARG A 278 44.01 27.84 31.66
CA ARG A 278 44.87 28.03 32.83
C ARG A 278 44.71 29.44 33.40
N PRO A 279 44.45 29.57 34.71
CA PRO A 279 44.52 30.86 35.40
C PRO A 279 45.95 31.43 35.42
N ASP A 280 46.08 32.74 35.55
CA ASP A 280 47.38 33.40 35.66
C ASP A 280 48.12 32.92 36.93
N GLY A 281 49.37 32.47 36.74
CA GLY A 281 50.21 31.92 37.81
C GLY A 281 50.02 30.42 38.10
N TRP A 282 49.27 29.69 37.27
CA TRP A 282 49.06 28.24 37.47
C TRP A 282 50.34 27.42 37.28
N THR A 283 50.66 26.57 38.28
CA THR A 283 51.78 25.63 38.24
C THR A 283 51.26 24.18 38.24
N PRO A 284 51.71 23.33 37.29
CA PRO A 284 51.27 21.94 37.22
C PRO A 284 51.85 21.09 38.36
N ASP A 285 51.05 20.19 38.91
CA ASP A 285 51.57 19.09 39.73
C ASP A 285 52.29 18.09 38.82
N GLN A 286 53.59 17.94 39.05
CA GLN A 286 54.47 17.04 38.29
C GLN A 286 54.00 15.57 38.33
N LYS A 287 53.29 15.15 39.39
CA LYS A 287 52.77 13.77 39.50
C LYS A 287 51.58 13.54 38.56
N VAL A 288 50.70 14.53 38.43
CA VAL A 288 49.53 14.46 37.55
C VAL A 288 49.97 14.57 36.09
N GLU A 289 50.94 15.44 35.80
CA GLU A 289 51.48 15.58 34.45
C GLU A 289 52.16 14.30 33.94
N LYS A 290 52.95 13.62 34.77
CA LYS A 290 53.57 12.33 34.42
C LYS A 290 52.52 11.26 34.12
N LYS A 291 51.50 11.13 34.97
CA LYS A 291 50.40 10.18 34.76
C LYS A 291 49.64 10.45 33.46
N ILE A 292 49.36 11.72 33.14
CA ILE A 292 48.67 12.07 31.89
C ILE A 292 49.54 11.69 30.68
N LYS A 293 50.86 11.93 30.72
CA LYS A 293 51.77 11.52 29.64
C LYS A 293 51.80 9.99 29.46
N GLU A 294 51.95 9.24 30.54
CA GLU A 294 51.92 7.77 30.50
C GLU A 294 50.60 7.23 29.91
N ILE A 295 49.46 7.84 30.26
CA ILE A 295 48.14 7.47 29.72
C ILE A 295 48.04 7.81 28.21
N LEU A 296 48.51 8.98 27.79
CA LEU A 296 48.49 9.39 26.38
C LEU A 296 49.40 8.52 25.51
N ASP A 297 50.58 8.15 26.02
CA ASP A 297 51.53 7.29 25.31
C ASP A 297 50.99 5.86 25.17
N SER A 298 50.31 5.34 26.21
CA SER A 298 49.63 4.04 26.16
C SER A 298 48.50 4.00 25.12
N ILE A 299 47.77 5.11 24.94
CA ILE A 299 46.68 5.22 23.95
C ILE A 299 47.23 5.32 22.52
N HIS A 300 48.35 6.03 22.32
CA HIS A 300 48.99 6.13 21.00
C HIS A 300 49.64 4.82 20.54
N GLY A 301 50.16 4.01 21.47
CA GLY A 301 50.73 2.68 21.18
C GLY A 301 49.69 1.63 20.74
N GLN A 302 48.41 1.80 21.08
CA GLN A 302 47.32 0.87 20.71
C GLN A 302 46.70 1.14 19.34
N ARG A 303 47.05 2.25 18.66
CA ARG A 303 46.50 2.65 17.35
C ARG A 303 47.45 2.46 16.17
N ARG A 304 48.53 1.69 16.35
CA ARG A 304 49.45 1.28 15.27
C ARG A 304 49.34 -0.20 14.95
#